data_AF-A0A7C2T1N4-F1
#
_entry.id   AF-A0A7C2T1N4-F1
#
_cell.length_a   1.000
_cell.length_b   1.000
_cell.length_c   1.000
_cell.angle_alpha   90.00
_cell.angle_beta   90.00
_cell.angle_gamma   90.00
#
_symmetry.space_group_name_H-M   'P 1'
#
loop_
_entity.id
_entity.type
_entity.pdbx_description
1 polymer ?
#
loop_
_entity_poly.entity_id
_entity_poly.type
_entity_poly.pdbx_seq_one_letter_code
_entity_poly.pdbx_strand_id
1 'polypeptide(L)'
;MGLVSVSSRLLDRSALILASEKKVAEPTLASAPLSKEGKAMARQWRLVVGFTAFVLAVAAWRAMTFAPAPQPVTLGLVDMQKLLEGYKALQEDDARFRQTAQRRQQMLEARELLEPKEWEELDALERKEMDGKLTDAERKRLEELRKLTDERRAEIDRLRLKGQLSDEERKRLEYLQNLQRTNQAKLKELFEKFRTELDEINQRITQMHRQRIRDAAKQVAQQLNLKLVLVGDEDAVLYAEPTLDITEQVLAILNSGK
;
A
#
# COMPACT_ATOMS: atom_id res chain seq x y z
N MET A 1 -3.74 -7.96 27.40
CA MET A 1 -4.97 -7.43 26.75
C MET A 1 -4.64 -6.06 26.21
N GLY A 2 -4.72 -5.90 24.89
CA GLY A 2 -4.33 -4.67 24.20
C GLY A 2 -4.34 -4.91 22.69
N LEU A 3 -5.53 -5.16 22.15
CA LEU A 3 -5.80 -5.15 20.72
C LEU A 3 -5.60 -3.73 20.21
N VAL A 4 -4.38 -3.42 19.75
CA VAL A 4 -4.15 -2.20 18.99
C VAL A 4 -4.65 -2.47 17.58
N SER A 5 -5.86 -1.99 17.32
CA SER A 5 -6.47 -1.88 16.00
C SER A 5 -5.52 -1.10 15.07
N VAL A 6 -4.95 -1.80 14.09
CA VAL A 6 -4.15 -1.21 13.00
C VAL A 6 -5.05 -0.82 11.81
N SER A 7 -6.38 -0.94 11.95
CA SER A 7 -7.29 -0.85 10.79
C SER A 7 -7.65 0.56 10.32
N SER A 8 -7.13 1.65 10.91
CA SER A 8 -7.63 3.00 10.62
C SER A 8 -6.59 4.02 10.11
N ARG A 9 -5.39 3.61 9.67
CA ARG A 9 -4.34 4.57 9.22
C ARG A 9 -3.92 4.46 7.75
N LEU A 10 -4.82 4.04 6.86
CA LEU A 10 -4.52 3.96 5.42
C LEU A 10 -5.22 5.01 4.54
N LEU A 11 -6.02 5.93 5.10
CA LEU A 11 -6.87 6.82 4.28
C LEU A 11 -6.69 8.34 4.44
N ASP A 12 -5.72 8.84 5.21
CA ASP A 12 -5.71 10.28 5.57
C ASP A 12 -4.56 11.14 4.99
N ARG A 13 -4.09 10.84 3.76
CA ARG A 13 -3.09 11.70 3.07
C ARG A 13 -3.28 11.78 1.56
N SER A 14 -4.46 12.17 1.09
CA SER A 14 -4.66 12.53 -0.32
C SER A 14 -5.58 13.74 -0.47
N ALA A 15 -5.20 14.84 0.19
CA ALA A 15 -5.76 16.16 -0.06
C ALA A 15 -4.63 17.19 -0.05
N LEU A 16 -4.05 17.47 -1.22
CA LEU A 16 -3.59 18.80 -1.63
C LEU A 16 -2.89 18.64 -3.00
N ILE A 17 -3.51 19.19 -4.05
CA ILE A 17 -2.96 20.14 -5.02
C ILE A 17 -4.04 20.29 -6.11
N LEU A 18 -4.76 21.39 -6.00
CA LEU A 18 -5.72 21.89 -7.00
C LEU A 18 -5.06 23.05 -7.74
N ALA A 19 -5.28 23.03 -9.05
CA ALA A 19 -5.46 24.16 -9.96
C ALA A 19 -4.28 25.10 -10.29
N SER A 20 -3.90 25.06 -11.58
CA SER A 20 -3.68 26.28 -12.35
C SER A 20 -4.21 26.07 -13.77
N GLU A 21 -5.21 26.88 -14.11
CA GLU A 21 -5.99 26.89 -15.34
C GLU A 21 -5.64 28.16 -16.15
N LYS A 22 -5.96 28.15 -17.47
CA LYS A 22 -5.86 29.23 -18.49
C LYS A 22 -4.49 29.38 -19.18
N LYS A 23 -4.38 29.64 -20.48
CA LYS A 23 -5.30 30.19 -21.49
C LYS A 23 -4.72 29.83 -22.88
N VAL A 24 -5.48 29.20 -23.77
CA VAL A 24 -5.09 29.05 -25.19
C VAL A 24 -5.68 30.23 -25.94
N ALA A 25 -4.81 31.05 -26.54
CA ALA A 25 -5.19 32.18 -27.39
C ALA A 25 -4.99 31.81 -28.87
N GLU A 26 -5.90 32.35 -29.67
CA GLU A 26 -6.08 32.24 -31.13
C GLU A 26 -4.87 32.67 -31.99
N PRO A 27 -4.87 32.28 -33.28
CA PRO A 27 -3.74 32.45 -34.18
C PRO A 27 -3.65 33.87 -34.77
N THR A 28 -2.44 34.41 -34.79
CA THR A 28 -2.07 35.66 -35.47
C THR A 28 -1.79 35.39 -36.95
N LEU A 29 -2.65 35.90 -37.84
CA LEU A 29 -2.42 35.97 -39.29
C LEU A 29 -1.55 37.18 -39.61
N ALA A 30 -0.41 36.93 -40.26
CA ALA A 30 0.47 37.97 -40.79
C ALA A 30 0.10 38.34 -42.23
N SER A 31 0.11 39.65 -42.48
CA SER A 31 -0.18 40.36 -43.71
C SER A 31 0.95 40.30 -44.76
N ALA A 32 0.57 40.04 -46.03
CA ALA A 32 0.92 40.73 -47.31
C ALA A 32 2.40 41.16 -47.58
N PRO A 33 2.91 41.08 -48.84
CA PRO A 33 2.40 41.95 -49.91
C PRO A 33 2.35 41.42 -51.37
N LEU A 34 1.55 42.17 -52.11
CA LEU A 34 1.30 42.27 -53.55
C LEU A 34 2.50 42.04 -54.50
N SER A 35 2.23 41.32 -55.60
CA SER A 35 2.83 41.61 -56.91
C SER A 35 1.77 41.58 -58.01
N LYS A 36 2.04 42.35 -59.06
CA LYS A 36 1.10 42.82 -60.10
C LYS A 36 1.08 41.92 -61.35
N GLU A 37 0.03 42.18 -62.14
CA GLU A 37 -0.10 42.05 -63.60
C GLU A 37 -0.77 40.78 -64.16
N GLY A 38 -1.67 41.03 -65.12
CA GLY A 38 -2.11 40.01 -66.08
C GLY A 38 -3.60 40.05 -66.42
N LYS A 39 -3.99 40.94 -67.33
CA LYS A 39 -5.32 41.04 -67.95
C LYS A 39 -5.78 39.70 -68.56
N ALA A 40 -7.07 39.38 -68.44
CA ALA A 40 -8.01 38.95 -69.50
C ALA A 40 -9.05 37.93 -69.01
N MET A 41 -10.18 37.90 -69.72
CA MET A 41 -11.22 36.85 -69.71
C MET A 41 -12.37 37.00 -68.72
N ALA A 42 -13.11 38.09 -68.90
CA ALA A 42 -14.53 38.19 -68.59
C ALA A 42 -15.37 37.29 -69.52
N ARG A 43 -15.47 35.96 -69.25
CA ARG A 43 -16.53 35.10 -69.82
C ARG A 43 -16.60 33.64 -69.32
N GLN A 44 -16.32 33.34 -68.04
CA GLN A 44 -16.44 31.93 -67.58
C GLN A 44 -16.87 31.72 -66.11
N TRP A 45 -17.47 32.72 -65.48
CA TRP A 45 -17.75 32.77 -64.04
C TRP A 45 -19.20 32.42 -63.62
N ARG A 46 -19.88 31.52 -64.33
CA ARG A 46 -21.20 31.03 -63.89
C ARG A 46 -21.23 29.55 -63.47
N LEU A 47 -20.16 28.78 -63.70
CA LEU A 47 -20.12 27.36 -63.33
C LEU A 47 -19.27 27.04 -62.09
N VAL A 48 -18.36 27.92 -61.66
CA VAL A 48 -17.51 27.67 -60.49
C VAL A 48 -18.21 28.02 -59.16
N VAL A 49 -19.21 28.90 -59.17
CA VAL A 49 -19.93 29.34 -57.96
C VAL A 49 -20.92 28.27 -57.44
N GLY A 50 -21.39 27.36 -58.31
CA GLY A 50 -22.33 26.30 -57.91
C GLY A 50 -21.68 25.16 -57.12
N PHE A 51 -20.41 24.85 -57.37
CA PHE A 51 -19.74 23.69 -56.76
C PHE A 51 -19.25 23.99 -55.33
N THR A 52 -18.82 25.22 -55.03
CA THR A 52 -18.43 25.66 -53.69
C THR A 52 -19.61 25.76 -52.72
N ALA A 53 -20.80 26.15 -53.22
CA ALA A 53 -22.02 26.14 -52.41
C ALA A 53 -22.48 24.72 -52.03
N PHE A 54 -22.27 23.73 -52.91
CA PHE A 54 -22.61 22.32 -52.64
C PHE A 54 -21.68 21.66 -51.63
N VAL A 55 -20.36 21.94 -51.68
CA VAL A 55 -19.39 21.41 -50.70
C VAL A 55 -19.62 22.01 -49.30
N LEU A 56 -20.00 23.29 -49.20
CA LEU A 56 -20.35 23.92 -47.93
C LEU A 56 -21.70 23.40 -47.38
N ALA A 57 -22.67 23.10 -48.24
CA ALA A 57 -23.94 22.49 -47.82
C ALA A 57 -23.75 21.07 -47.28
N VAL A 58 -22.86 20.25 -47.87
CA VAL A 58 -22.54 18.89 -47.37
C VAL A 58 -21.74 18.94 -46.06
N ALA A 59 -20.83 19.90 -45.90
CA ALA A 59 -20.11 20.10 -44.64
C ALA A 59 -21.03 20.58 -43.49
N ALA A 60 -21.97 21.47 -43.79
CA ALA A 60 -22.99 21.89 -42.82
C ALA A 60 -23.94 20.75 -42.42
N TRP A 61 -24.29 19.85 -43.36
CA TRP A 61 -25.11 18.66 -43.06
C TRP A 61 -24.38 17.65 -42.16
N ARG A 62 -23.05 17.50 -42.33
CA ARG A 62 -22.21 16.67 -41.45
C ARG A 62 -22.07 17.25 -40.03
N ALA A 63 -22.03 18.57 -39.89
CA ALA A 63 -21.96 19.22 -38.58
C ALA A 63 -23.28 19.13 -37.79
N MET A 64 -24.44 19.08 -38.46
CA MET A 64 -25.75 18.99 -37.81
C MET A 64 -26.20 17.57 -37.43
N THR A 65 -25.47 16.52 -37.83
CA THR A 65 -25.84 15.10 -37.58
C THR A 65 -24.94 14.38 -36.57
N PHE A 66 -23.90 15.05 -36.07
CA PHE A 66 -22.99 14.53 -35.04
C PHE A 66 -22.96 15.45 -33.81
N ALA A 67 -24.11 15.69 -33.19
CA ALA A 67 -24.07 15.85 -31.74
C ALA A 67 -23.68 14.46 -31.19
N PRO A 68 -22.53 14.28 -30.52
CA PRO A 68 -22.21 13.00 -29.90
C PRO A 68 -23.36 12.70 -28.92
N ALA A 69 -24.18 11.70 -29.24
CA ALA A 69 -25.20 11.23 -28.33
C ALA A 69 -24.50 10.91 -26.99
N PRO A 70 -25.03 11.36 -25.84
CA PRO A 70 -24.43 11.07 -24.55
C PRO A 70 -24.31 9.55 -24.43
N GLN A 71 -23.09 9.03 -24.57
CA GLN A 71 -22.85 7.61 -24.42
C GLN A 71 -23.14 7.26 -22.96
N PRO A 72 -24.00 6.26 -22.68
CA PRO A 72 -24.26 5.86 -21.31
C PRO A 72 -22.93 5.46 -20.65
N VAL A 73 -22.57 6.15 -19.57
CA VAL A 73 -21.36 5.82 -18.80
C VAL A 73 -21.62 4.49 -18.12
N THR A 74 -20.92 3.45 -18.55
CA THR A 74 -20.95 2.13 -17.92
C THR A 74 -20.10 2.15 -16.66
N LEU A 75 -20.71 1.82 -15.53
CA LEU A 75 -20.12 1.88 -14.20
C LEU A 75 -19.89 0.45 -13.67
N GLY A 76 -18.82 0.26 -12.91
CA GLY A 76 -18.64 -0.88 -12.03
C GLY A 76 -18.39 -0.44 -10.60
N LEU A 77 -18.71 -1.29 -9.64
CA LEU A 77 -18.47 -1.11 -8.23
C LEU A 77 -17.61 -2.28 -7.72
N VAL A 78 -16.60 -1.98 -6.91
CA VAL A 78 -15.83 -2.99 -6.18
C VAL A 78 -16.02 -2.75 -4.70
N ASP A 79 -16.65 -3.70 -4.01
CA ASP A 79 -16.74 -3.74 -2.56
C ASP A 79 -15.36 -4.08 -1.99
N MET A 80 -14.69 -3.10 -1.38
CA MET A 80 -13.35 -3.32 -0.87
C MET A 80 -13.32 -4.23 0.34
N GLN A 81 -14.35 -4.22 1.18
CA GLN A 81 -14.38 -5.08 2.35
C GLN A 81 -14.43 -6.54 1.90
N LYS A 82 -15.38 -6.89 1.03
CA LYS A 82 -15.46 -8.24 0.45
C LYS A 82 -14.20 -8.61 -0.32
N LEU A 83 -13.61 -7.67 -1.06
CA LEU A 83 -12.37 -7.92 -1.78
C LEU A 83 -11.22 -8.26 -0.82
N LEU A 84 -11.03 -7.51 0.26
CA LEU A 84 -9.98 -7.76 1.24
C LEU A 84 -10.22 -9.09 1.98
N GLU A 85 -11.48 -9.40 2.29
CA GLU A 85 -11.90 -10.68 2.90
C GLU A 85 -11.71 -11.89 1.97
N GLY A 86 -11.87 -11.71 0.65
CA GLY A 86 -11.74 -12.77 -0.34
C GLY A 86 -10.36 -12.93 -0.97
N TYR A 87 -9.45 -11.98 -0.76
CA TYR A 87 -8.15 -11.95 -1.44
C TYR A 87 -7.08 -12.76 -0.67
N LYS A 88 -6.80 -13.97 -1.15
CA LYS A 88 -5.96 -14.95 -0.44
C LYS A 88 -4.51 -14.50 -0.25
N ALA A 89 -3.89 -13.95 -1.30
CA ALA A 89 -2.49 -13.53 -1.21
C ALA A 89 -2.28 -12.43 -0.16
N LEU A 90 -3.25 -11.51 -0.02
CA LEU A 90 -3.21 -10.51 1.04
C LEU A 90 -3.28 -11.14 2.43
N GLN A 91 -4.15 -12.13 2.63
CA GLN A 91 -4.26 -12.85 3.91
C GLN A 91 -2.98 -13.60 4.27
N GLU A 92 -2.35 -14.24 3.29
CA GLU A 92 -1.07 -14.94 3.48
C GLU A 92 0.05 -13.97 3.86
N ASP A 93 0.15 -12.82 3.19
CA ASP A 93 1.16 -11.80 3.48
C ASP A 93 0.90 -11.11 4.84
N ASP A 94 -0.37 -10.87 5.23
CA ASP A 94 -0.71 -10.38 6.58
C ASP A 94 -0.33 -11.40 7.66
N ALA A 95 -0.61 -12.69 7.45
CA ALA A 95 -0.22 -13.74 8.39
C ALA A 95 1.32 -13.81 8.57
N ARG A 96 2.07 -13.72 7.47
CA ARG A 96 3.55 -13.66 7.50
C ARG A 96 4.07 -12.41 8.19
N PHE A 97 3.42 -11.26 7.95
CA PHE A 97 3.77 -10.01 8.61
C PHE A 97 3.56 -10.10 10.13
N ARG A 98 2.41 -10.59 10.58
CA ARG A 98 2.11 -10.80 12.01
C ARG A 98 3.11 -11.77 12.65
N GLN A 99 3.43 -12.87 11.99
CA GLN A 99 4.43 -13.83 12.48
C GLN A 99 5.81 -13.17 12.62
N THR A 100 6.19 -12.32 11.67
CA THR A 100 7.45 -11.58 11.70
C THR A 100 7.48 -10.58 12.85
N ALA A 101 6.39 -9.84 13.05
CA ALA A 101 6.25 -8.90 14.17
C ALA A 101 6.32 -9.62 15.53
N GLN A 102 5.64 -10.76 15.67
CA GLN A 102 5.68 -11.59 16.88
C GLN A 102 7.09 -12.11 17.15
N ARG A 103 7.80 -12.61 16.13
CA ARG A 103 9.19 -13.08 16.28
C ARG A 103 10.11 -11.96 16.78
N ARG A 104 9.99 -10.75 16.22
CA ARG A 104 10.76 -9.57 16.64
C ARG A 104 10.45 -9.15 18.07
N GLN A 105 9.18 -9.23 18.47
CA GLN A 105 8.77 -8.98 19.85
C GLN A 105 9.41 -10.00 20.81
N GLN A 106 9.36 -11.29 20.47
CA GLN A 106 10.02 -12.34 21.25
C GLN A 106 11.55 -12.14 21.33
N MET A 107 12.18 -11.67 20.25
CA MET A 107 13.60 -11.33 20.24
C MET A 107 13.95 -10.20 21.22
N LEU A 108 13.10 -9.18 21.34
CA LEU A 108 13.27 -8.10 22.32
C LEU A 108 13.10 -8.62 23.75
N GLU A 109 12.04 -9.41 23.98
CA GLU A 109 11.74 -9.98 25.29
C GLU A 109 12.85 -10.90 25.79
N ALA A 110 13.36 -11.78 24.94
CA ALA A 110 14.44 -12.71 25.28
C ALA A 110 15.73 -12.01 25.70
N ARG A 111 15.91 -10.73 25.36
CA ARG A 111 17.13 -9.94 25.59
C ARG A 111 17.08 -9.05 26.82
N GLU A 112 15.91 -8.88 27.43
CA GLU A 112 15.72 -7.88 28.50
C GLU A 112 16.68 -8.09 29.67
N LEU A 113 16.87 -9.35 30.07
CA LEU A 113 17.62 -9.74 31.25
C LEU A 113 18.85 -10.57 30.91
N LEU A 114 19.40 -10.43 29.70
CA LEU A 114 20.64 -11.11 29.31
C LEU A 114 21.88 -10.28 29.64
N GLU A 115 22.95 -10.96 30.02
CA GLU A 115 24.29 -10.40 30.18
C GLU A 115 24.91 -10.05 28.82
N PRO A 116 25.91 -9.14 28.77
CA PRO A 116 26.53 -8.75 27.51
C PRO A 116 27.07 -9.92 26.67
N LYS A 117 27.65 -10.94 27.32
CA LYS A 117 28.15 -12.14 26.63
C LYS A 117 27.02 -13.03 26.10
N GLU A 118 25.92 -13.11 26.84
CA GLU A 118 24.73 -13.88 26.44
C GLU A 118 23.98 -13.20 25.30
N TRP A 119 23.99 -11.87 25.24
CA TRP A 119 23.53 -11.09 24.08
C TRP A 119 24.32 -11.45 22.82
N GLU A 120 25.65 -11.43 22.90
CA GLU A 120 26.53 -11.77 21.77
C GLU A 120 26.35 -13.22 21.32
N GLU A 121 26.22 -14.14 22.29
CA GLU A 121 25.94 -15.55 22.03
C GLU A 121 24.58 -15.73 21.33
N LEU A 122 23.53 -15.08 21.84
CA LEU A 122 22.19 -15.11 21.25
C LEU A 122 22.20 -14.57 19.81
N ASP A 123 22.86 -13.43 19.58
CA ASP A 123 22.98 -12.83 18.24
C ASP A 123 23.73 -13.77 17.27
N ALA A 124 24.79 -14.44 17.72
CA ALA A 124 25.53 -15.39 16.91
C ALA A 124 24.68 -16.62 16.55
N LEU A 125 23.92 -17.16 17.51
CA LEU A 125 23.05 -18.30 17.31
C LEU A 125 21.87 -17.97 16.39
N GLU A 126 21.22 -16.82 16.56
CA GLU A 126 20.12 -16.39 15.69
C GLU A 126 20.58 -16.14 14.25
N ARG A 127 21.80 -15.61 14.04
CA ARG A 127 22.38 -15.52 12.69
C ARG A 127 22.57 -16.89 12.05
N LYS A 128 23.06 -17.87 12.81
CA LYS A 128 23.19 -19.27 12.31
C LYS A 128 21.82 -19.91 12.05
N GLU A 129 20.82 -19.60 12.87
CA GLU A 129 19.42 -20.04 12.67
C GLU A 129 18.88 -19.49 11.34
N MET A 130 19.08 -18.21 11.05
CA MET A 130 18.69 -17.57 9.78
C MET A 130 19.41 -18.17 8.57
N ASP A 131 20.69 -18.50 8.72
CA ASP A 131 21.51 -19.15 7.68
C ASP A 131 21.19 -20.64 7.46
N GLY A 132 20.36 -21.25 8.32
CA GLY A 132 20.08 -22.69 8.29
C GLY A 132 21.28 -23.56 8.70
N LYS A 133 22.26 -22.99 9.43
CA LYS A 133 23.52 -23.66 9.85
C LYS A 133 23.55 -24.04 11.33
N LEU A 134 22.40 -23.99 12.00
CA LEU A 134 22.29 -24.26 13.43
C LEU A 134 22.36 -25.76 13.72
N THR A 135 23.32 -26.19 14.53
CA THR A 135 23.41 -27.57 15.03
C THR A 135 22.38 -27.84 16.13
N ASP A 136 22.11 -29.11 16.45
CA ASP A 136 21.17 -29.47 17.53
C ASP A 136 21.62 -28.98 18.91
N ALA A 137 22.94 -28.99 19.18
CA ALA A 137 23.49 -28.46 20.43
C ALA A 137 23.30 -26.94 20.53
N GLU A 138 23.56 -26.22 19.43
CA GLU A 138 23.34 -24.77 19.34
C GLU A 138 21.86 -24.41 19.44
N ARG A 139 20.95 -25.24 18.89
CA ARG A 139 19.51 -25.05 19.04
C ARG A 139 19.07 -25.14 20.50
N LYS A 140 19.56 -26.14 21.24
CA LYS A 140 19.30 -26.24 22.68
C LYS A 140 19.83 -25.03 23.43
N ARG A 141 21.03 -24.58 23.11
CA ARG A 141 21.63 -23.39 23.73
C ARG A 141 20.83 -22.12 23.44
N LEU A 142 20.33 -21.97 22.22
CA LEU A 142 19.44 -20.87 21.83
C LEU A 142 18.14 -20.88 22.64
N GLU A 143 17.54 -22.05 22.85
CA GLU A 143 16.35 -22.20 23.69
C GLU A 143 16.61 -21.90 25.17
N GLU A 144 17.77 -22.32 25.69
CA GLU A 144 18.21 -21.99 27.06
C GLU A 144 18.35 -20.48 27.27
N LEU A 145 19.02 -19.79 26.35
CA LEU A 145 19.18 -18.34 26.42
C LEU A 145 17.83 -17.60 26.38
N ARG A 146 16.87 -18.08 25.58
CA ARG A 146 15.52 -17.52 25.54
C ARG A 146 14.78 -17.69 26.87
N LYS A 147 14.90 -18.87 27.51
CA LYS A 147 14.29 -19.16 28.83
C LYS A 147 14.94 -18.41 29.99
N LEU A 148 16.23 -18.12 29.89
CA LEU A 148 16.99 -17.48 30.96
C LEU A 148 16.42 -16.11 31.36
N THR A 149 15.91 -15.35 30.39
CA THR A 149 15.23 -14.08 30.68
C THR A 149 13.92 -14.30 31.44
N ASP A 150 13.12 -15.30 31.09
CA ASP A 150 11.89 -15.62 31.81
C ASP A 150 12.18 -16.07 33.25
N GLU A 151 13.21 -16.90 33.44
CA GLU A 151 13.67 -17.34 34.77
C GLU A 151 14.11 -16.16 35.63
N ARG A 152 14.93 -15.26 35.08
CA ARG A 152 15.39 -14.04 35.78
C ARG A 152 14.23 -13.09 36.06
N ARG A 153 13.24 -12.98 35.18
CA ARG A 153 12.04 -12.17 35.40
C ARG A 153 11.21 -12.74 36.55
N ALA A 154 10.97 -14.05 36.56
CA ALA A 154 10.29 -14.74 37.65
C ALA A 154 11.06 -14.61 38.98
N GLU A 155 12.41 -14.62 38.94
CA GLU A 155 13.26 -14.37 40.10
C GLU A 155 13.06 -12.95 40.66
N ILE A 156 13.05 -11.92 39.80
CA ILE A 156 12.75 -10.53 40.21
C ILE A 156 11.38 -10.45 40.89
N ASP A 157 10.35 -11.03 40.27
CA ASP A 157 8.98 -10.97 40.81
C ASP A 157 8.88 -11.68 42.17
N ARG A 158 9.50 -12.86 42.28
CA ARG A 158 9.58 -13.61 43.55
C ARG A 158 10.29 -12.80 44.63
N LEU A 159 11.43 -12.19 44.33
CA LEU A 159 12.20 -11.39 45.29
C LEU A 159 11.42 -10.14 45.73
N ARG A 160 10.70 -9.48 44.81
CA ARG A 160 9.85 -8.33 45.13
C ARG A 160 8.70 -8.68 46.07
N LEU A 161 8.10 -9.86 45.92
CA LEU A 161 6.97 -10.30 46.72
C LEU A 161 7.35 -10.83 48.11
N LYS A 162 8.64 -11.13 48.35
CA LYS A 162 9.11 -11.79 49.58
C LYS A 162 9.02 -10.91 50.84
N GLY A 163 8.87 -9.59 50.70
CA GLY A 163 8.71 -8.64 51.81
C GLY A 163 10.01 -8.38 52.60
N GLN A 164 10.64 -9.42 53.15
CA GLN A 164 11.96 -9.36 53.79
C GLN A 164 13.00 -10.12 52.96
N LEU A 165 13.99 -9.39 52.47
CA LEU A 165 15.10 -9.91 51.67
C LEU A 165 16.34 -10.10 52.55
N SER A 166 17.04 -11.22 52.38
CA SER A 166 18.41 -11.36 52.90
C SER A 166 19.37 -10.40 52.17
N ASP A 167 20.59 -10.21 52.69
CA ASP A 167 21.58 -9.36 52.03
C ASP A 167 22.02 -9.93 50.67
N GLU A 168 22.09 -11.26 50.53
CA GLU A 168 22.36 -11.94 49.26
C GLU A 168 21.23 -11.72 48.26
N GLU A 169 19.98 -11.86 48.70
CA GLU A 169 18.79 -11.65 47.88
C GLU A 169 18.64 -10.20 47.43
N ARG A 170 19.00 -9.25 48.32
CA ARG A 170 19.02 -7.82 47.98
C ARG A 170 20.06 -7.54 46.89
N LYS A 171 21.28 -8.06 47.02
CA LYS A 171 22.34 -7.94 46.01
C LYS A 171 21.92 -8.55 44.68
N ARG A 172 21.28 -9.73 44.72
CA ARG A 172 20.79 -10.41 43.53
C ARG A 172 19.70 -9.62 42.81
N LEU A 173 18.74 -9.06 43.55
CA LEU A 173 17.71 -8.19 42.98
C LEU A 173 18.32 -6.92 42.37
N GLU A 174 19.27 -6.29 43.05
CA GLU A 174 19.98 -5.11 42.55
C GLU A 174 20.75 -5.41 41.26
N TYR A 175 21.43 -6.56 41.19
CA TYR A 175 22.10 -7.04 39.99
C TYR A 175 21.14 -7.16 38.80
N LEU A 176 20.02 -7.87 38.99
CA LEU A 176 19.03 -8.10 37.94
C LEU A 176 18.37 -6.77 37.48
N GLN A 177 18.10 -5.85 38.41
CA GLN A 177 17.58 -4.52 38.07
C GLN A 177 18.61 -3.69 37.30
N ASN A 178 19.89 -3.76 37.68
CA ASN A 178 20.95 -3.09 36.95
C ASN A 178 21.09 -3.64 35.54
N LEU A 179 20.89 -4.96 35.36
CA LEU A 179 20.89 -5.59 34.05
C LEU A 179 19.77 -5.04 33.16
N GLN A 180 18.53 -4.93 33.66
CA GLN A 180 17.41 -4.29 32.94
C GLN A 180 17.75 -2.85 32.52
N ARG A 181 18.27 -2.04 33.46
CA ARG A 181 18.63 -0.63 33.20
C ARG A 181 19.71 -0.52 32.13
N THR A 182 20.74 -1.37 32.21
CA THR A 182 21.86 -1.37 31.26
C THR A 182 21.41 -1.80 29.86
N ASN A 183 20.46 -2.73 29.77
CA ASN A 183 19.94 -3.22 28.49
C ASN A 183 18.90 -2.27 27.87
N GLN A 184 18.29 -1.38 28.64
CA GLN A 184 17.20 -0.51 28.16
C GLN A 184 17.57 0.32 26.91
N ALA A 185 18.78 0.86 26.86
CA ALA A 185 19.24 1.64 25.70
C ALA A 185 19.36 0.77 24.44
N LYS A 186 19.98 -0.41 24.56
CA LYS A 186 20.13 -1.37 23.45
C LYS A 186 18.79 -1.90 22.97
N LEU A 187 17.87 -2.21 23.89
CA LEU A 187 16.52 -2.66 23.56
C LEU A 187 15.73 -1.57 22.85
N LYS A 188 15.86 -0.31 23.27
CA LYS A 188 15.21 0.82 22.60
C LYS A 188 15.72 0.98 21.17
N GLU A 189 17.04 0.92 20.98
CA GLU A 189 17.64 0.98 19.63
C GLU A 189 17.15 -0.18 18.74
N LEU A 190 17.16 -1.41 19.28
CA LEU A 190 16.69 -2.59 18.56
C LEU A 190 15.19 -2.51 18.24
N PHE A 191 14.37 -1.99 19.16
CA PHE A 191 12.94 -1.76 18.95
C PHE A 191 12.70 -0.76 17.81
N GLU A 192 13.38 0.39 17.80
CA GLU A 192 13.23 1.38 16.73
C GLU A 192 13.68 0.83 15.38
N LYS A 193 14.74 0.02 15.36
CA LYS A 193 15.18 -0.69 14.15
C LYS A 193 14.10 -1.65 13.65
N PHE A 194 13.57 -2.50 14.52
CA PHE A 194 12.51 -3.44 14.16
C PHE A 194 11.24 -2.76 13.70
N ARG A 195 10.86 -1.65 14.34
CA ARG A 195 9.73 -0.82 13.94
C ARG A 195 9.92 -0.27 12.53
N THR A 196 11.07 0.34 12.25
CA THR A 196 11.40 0.91 10.94
C THR A 196 11.31 -0.16 9.84
N GLU A 197 11.94 -1.30 10.06
CA GLU A 197 11.90 -2.41 9.11
C GLU A 197 10.49 -3.01 8.93
N LEU A 198 9.67 -3.11 9.99
CA LEU A 198 8.28 -3.55 9.89
C LEU A 198 7.44 -2.54 9.10
N ASP A 199 7.64 -1.24 9.33
CA ASP A 199 6.96 -0.18 8.58
C ASP A 199 7.32 -0.25 7.09
N GLU A 200 8.58 -0.47 6.75
CA GLU A 200 9.04 -0.65 5.36
C GLU A 200 8.41 -1.88 4.69
N ILE A 201 8.36 -3.02 5.40
CA ILE A 201 7.72 -4.25 4.91
C ILE A 201 6.23 -3.99 4.66
N ASN A 202 5.53 -3.38 5.62
CA ASN A 202 4.10 -3.08 5.50
C ASN A 202 3.80 -2.14 4.33
N GLN A 203 4.61 -1.09 4.15
CA GLN A 203 4.47 -0.17 3.01
C GLN A 203 4.66 -0.89 1.68
N ARG A 204 5.67 -1.75 1.56
CA ARG A 204 5.94 -2.51 0.33
C ARG A 204 4.79 -3.47 0.01
N ILE A 205 4.32 -4.24 1.00
CA ILE A 205 3.20 -5.19 0.85
C ILE A 205 1.93 -4.43 0.44
N THR A 206 1.62 -3.33 1.13
CA THR A 206 0.45 -2.49 0.83
C THR A 206 0.49 -1.94 -0.59
N GLN A 207 1.62 -1.38 -1.02
CA GLN A 207 1.77 -0.85 -2.38
C GLN A 207 1.61 -1.93 -3.45
N MET A 208 2.23 -3.10 -3.22
CA MET A 208 2.12 -4.24 -4.11
C MET A 208 0.66 -4.69 -4.28
N HIS A 209 -0.07 -4.91 -3.17
CA HIS A 209 -1.47 -5.34 -3.27
C HIS A 209 -2.37 -4.26 -3.87
N ARG A 210 -2.18 -2.98 -3.51
CA ARG A 210 -2.94 -1.87 -4.12
C ARG A 210 -2.78 -1.85 -5.64
N GLN A 211 -1.56 -2.09 -6.12
CA GLN A 211 -1.28 -2.15 -7.56
C GLN A 211 -1.95 -3.37 -8.21
N ARG A 212 -1.83 -4.56 -7.60
CA ARG A 212 -2.51 -5.79 -8.08
C ARG A 212 -4.03 -5.63 -8.16
N ILE A 213 -4.65 -5.04 -7.14
CA ILE A 213 -6.09 -4.77 -7.11
C ILE A 213 -6.48 -3.82 -8.24
N ARG A 214 -5.72 -2.73 -8.44
CA ARG A 214 -5.95 -1.79 -9.53
C ARG A 214 -5.84 -2.46 -10.89
N ASP A 215 -4.82 -3.30 -11.10
CA ASP A 215 -4.61 -3.98 -12.37
C ASP A 215 -5.71 -5.01 -12.65
N ALA A 216 -6.14 -5.76 -11.64
CA ALA A 216 -7.28 -6.67 -11.75
C ALA A 216 -8.59 -5.93 -12.07
N ALA A 217 -8.89 -4.84 -11.35
CA ALA A 217 -10.06 -4.01 -11.64
C ALA A 217 -10.03 -3.42 -13.05
N LYS A 218 -8.85 -2.99 -13.51
CA LYS A 218 -8.65 -2.51 -14.88
C LYS A 218 -8.93 -3.60 -15.92
N GLN A 219 -8.47 -4.83 -15.66
CA GLN A 219 -8.72 -5.96 -16.55
C GLN A 219 -10.21 -6.30 -16.64
N VAL A 220 -10.93 -6.33 -15.51
CA VAL A 220 -12.40 -6.53 -15.52
C VAL A 220 -13.10 -5.39 -16.25
N ALA A 221 -12.72 -4.14 -15.99
CA ALA A 221 -13.30 -2.98 -16.67
C ALA A 221 -13.12 -3.05 -18.19
N GLN A 222 -11.97 -3.51 -18.67
CA GLN A 222 -11.74 -3.72 -20.11
C GLN A 222 -12.60 -4.85 -20.68
N GLN A 223 -12.74 -5.97 -19.96
CA GLN A 223 -13.56 -7.11 -20.38
C GLN A 223 -15.05 -6.76 -20.47
N LEU A 224 -15.54 -5.95 -19.52
CA LEU A 224 -16.94 -5.54 -19.43
C LEU A 224 -17.22 -4.18 -20.09
N ASN A 225 -16.22 -3.57 -20.73
CA ASN A 225 -16.32 -2.28 -21.41
C ASN A 225 -16.81 -1.14 -20.49
N LEU A 226 -16.40 -1.18 -19.22
CA LEU A 226 -16.72 -0.18 -18.20
C LEU A 226 -15.87 1.09 -18.40
N LYS A 227 -16.47 2.25 -18.19
CA LYS A 227 -15.78 3.55 -18.27
C LYS A 227 -15.29 4.05 -16.93
N LEU A 228 -15.88 3.59 -15.82
CA LEU A 228 -15.49 3.96 -14.47
C LEU A 228 -15.71 2.77 -13.53
N VAL A 229 -14.75 2.55 -12.62
CA VAL A 229 -14.90 1.62 -11.49
C VAL A 229 -14.82 2.43 -10.21
N LEU A 230 -15.86 2.34 -9.39
CA LEU A 230 -15.93 2.93 -8.08
C LEU A 230 -15.47 1.93 -7.04
N VAL A 231 -14.73 2.44 -6.07
CA VAL A 231 -14.32 1.68 -4.89
C VAL A 231 -15.38 1.91 -3.83
N GLY A 232 -16.17 0.87 -3.58
CA GLY A 232 -17.18 0.83 -2.53
C GLY A 232 -16.49 0.70 -1.17
N ASP A 233 -16.55 1.79 -0.43
CA ASP A 233 -16.38 1.90 1.02
C ASP A 233 -17.79 2.16 1.60
N GLU A 234 -18.06 1.73 2.84
CA GLU A 234 -19.33 1.96 3.55
C GLU A 234 -19.79 3.43 3.47
N ASP A 235 -18.86 4.38 3.41
CA ASP A 235 -19.17 5.82 3.38
C ASP A 235 -19.30 6.40 1.96
N ALA A 236 -18.84 5.69 0.93
CA ALA A 236 -18.74 6.23 -0.43
C ALA A 236 -19.95 5.91 -1.32
N VAL A 237 -20.63 4.79 -1.08
CA VAL A 237 -21.74 4.30 -1.92
C VAL A 237 -22.89 3.80 -1.04
N LEU A 238 -23.96 4.60 -0.95
CA LEU A 238 -25.15 4.25 -0.16
C LEU A 238 -26.02 3.17 -0.80
N TYR A 239 -26.06 3.14 -2.13
CA TYR A 239 -26.83 2.17 -2.91
C TYR A 239 -26.21 2.02 -4.31
N ALA A 240 -26.11 0.78 -4.77
CA ALA A 240 -25.81 0.44 -6.14
C ALA A 240 -26.64 -0.77 -6.56
N GLU A 241 -27.01 -0.84 -7.84
CA GLU A 241 -27.63 -2.05 -8.36
C GLU A 241 -26.65 -3.23 -8.29
N PRO A 242 -27.07 -4.44 -7.87
CA PRO A 242 -26.17 -5.59 -7.76
C PRO A 242 -25.46 -5.97 -9.06
N THR A 243 -26.03 -5.60 -10.21
CA THR A 243 -25.45 -5.81 -11.54
C THR A 243 -24.20 -4.96 -11.81
N LEU A 244 -23.98 -3.90 -11.04
CA LEU A 244 -22.79 -3.05 -11.12
C LEU A 244 -21.64 -3.61 -10.28
N ASP A 245 -21.90 -4.53 -9.34
CA ASP A 245 -20.88 -5.14 -8.49
C ASP A 245 -20.00 -6.08 -9.32
N ILE A 246 -18.72 -5.73 -9.44
CA ILE A 246 -17.70 -6.49 -10.15
C ILE A 246 -16.70 -7.18 -9.20
N THR A 247 -16.97 -7.20 -7.90
CA THR A 247 -16.04 -7.66 -6.86
C THR A 247 -15.59 -9.11 -7.08
N GLU A 248 -16.54 -10.00 -7.40
CA GLU A 248 -16.25 -11.42 -7.63
C GLU A 248 -15.35 -11.65 -8.85
N GLN A 249 -15.53 -10.88 -9.93
CA GLN A 249 -14.70 -10.96 -11.13
C GLN A 249 -13.28 -10.46 -10.84
N VAL A 250 -13.15 -9.39 -10.04
CA VAL A 250 -11.85 -8.89 -9.61
C VAL A 250 -11.15 -9.90 -8.70
N LEU A 251 -11.87 -10.49 -7.74
CA LEU A 251 -11.37 -11.56 -6.87
C LEU A 251 -10.92 -12.78 -7.66
N ALA A 252 -11.67 -13.18 -8.69
CA ALA A 252 -11.29 -14.30 -9.56
C ALA A 252 -9.93 -14.05 -10.24
N ILE A 253 -9.70 -12.83 -10.76
CA ILE A 253 -8.40 -12.47 -11.35
C ILE A 253 -7.30 -12.49 -10.29
N LEU A 254 -7.52 -11.83 -9.15
CA LEU A 254 -6.53 -11.73 -8.06
C LEU A 254 -6.11 -13.10 -7.50
N ASN A 255 -7.06 -14.04 -7.41
CA ASN A 255 -6.82 -15.38 -6.88
C ASN A 255 -6.37 -16.40 -7.94
N SER A 256 -6.44 -16.05 -9.24
CA SER A 256 -5.95 -16.89 -10.33
C SER A 256 -4.44 -16.78 -10.58
N GLY A 257 -3.84 -15.63 -10.23
CA GLY A 257 -2.41 -15.35 -10.41
C GLY A 257 -1.52 -15.90 -9.28
N LYS A 258 -1.64 -17.19 -8.97
CA LYS A 258 -0.71 -17.88 -8.06
C LYS A 258 0.73 -17.80 -8.54
#